data_AF-A0A2P9APS6-F1
#
_entry.id   AF-A0A2P9APS6-F1
#
_cell.length_a   1.000
_cell.length_b   1.000
_cell.length_c   1.000
_cell.angle_alpha   90.00
_cell.angle_beta   90.00
_cell.angle_gamma   90.00
#
_symmetry.space_group_name_H-M   'P 1'
#
loop_
_entity.id
_entity.type
_entity.pdbx_description
1 polymer ?
#
loop_
_entity_poly.entity_id
_entity_poly.type
_entity_poly.pdbx_seq_one_letter_code
_entity_poly.pdbx_strand_id
1 'polypeptide(L)'
;MAKRGDSPTADLKVRMKEPLRAKIEAAAAAKGVSMNAEAVDRLDRSFDDDTLFGSSVVRNWAIRLAHTFHDAGSRDEQMDQSSSWMRDPDALAKATYVAMQSLITDLARNPGVSFETAEMYVNELRAHLINAWVSAGRARFVDKDGKPMLPDIDWKGDDNAR
;
A
#
# COMPACT_ATOMS: atom_id res chain seq x y z
N MET A 1 -8.38 31.59 17.17
CA MET A 1 -8.59 30.18 17.56
C MET A 1 -8.50 30.08 19.07
N ALA A 2 -9.53 29.53 19.74
CA ALA A 2 -9.52 29.40 21.19
C ALA A 2 -8.50 28.34 21.62
N LYS A 3 -7.61 28.69 22.56
CA LYS A 3 -6.67 27.74 23.20
C LYS A 3 -7.48 26.70 23.98
N ARG A 4 -7.30 25.42 23.64
CA ARG A 4 -7.89 24.28 24.39
C ARG A 4 -7.07 24.07 25.67
N GLY A 5 -7.74 23.97 26.82
CA GLY A 5 -7.12 23.64 28.11
C GLY A 5 -6.81 22.14 28.22
N ASP A 6 -5.87 21.81 29.11
CA ASP A 6 -5.31 20.46 29.25
C ASP A 6 -6.35 19.41 29.68
N SER A 7 -6.39 18.33 28.90
CA SER A 7 -7.34 17.20 28.87
C SER A 7 -8.72 17.49 28.24
N PRO A 8 -8.86 17.37 26.89
CA PRO A 8 -10.05 17.81 26.17
C PRO A 8 -10.77 16.63 25.49
N THR A 9 -11.45 15.77 26.25
CA THR A 9 -12.45 14.91 25.60
C THR A 9 -13.57 15.81 25.07
N ALA A 10 -13.80 15.77 23.76
CA ALA A 10 -14.87 16.53 23.10
C ALA A 10 -15.98 15.56 22.66
N ASP A 11 -17.22 15.87 23.03
CA ASP A 11 -18.37 15.07 22.62
C ASP A 11 -18.70 15.30 21.13
N LEU A 12 -18.79 14.20 20.37
CA LEU A 12 -19.22 14.22 18.98
C LEU A 12 -20.61 13.56 18.84
N LYS A 13 -21.63 14.36 18.51
CA LYS A 13 -22.97 13.83 18.19
C LYS A 13 -23.08 13.51 16.71
N VAL A 14 -23.12 12.22 16.37
CA VAL A 14 -23.26 11.73 14.98
C VAL A 14 -24.68 11.23 14.73
N ARG A 15 -25.30 11.64 13.62
CA ARG A 15 -26.52 11.03 13.10
C ARG A 15 -26.14 9.97 12.07
N MET A 16 -26.60 8.73 12.25
CA MET A 16 -26.30 7.62 11.35
C MET A 16 -27.54 6.74 11.11
N LYS A 17 -27.52 5.95 10.04
CA LYS A 17 -28.59 4.97 9.76
C LYS A 17 -28.50 3.79 10.72
N GLU A 18 -29.65 3.24 11.11
CA GLU A 18 -29.74 2.10 12.04
C GLU A 18 -28.90 0.88 11.63
N PRO A 19 -28.81 0.49 10.34
CA PRO A 19 -27.96 -0.64 9.95
C PRO A 19 -26.47 -0.42 10.24
N LEU A 20 -25.98 0.82 10.19
CA LEU A 20 -24.58 1.13 10.52
C LEU A 20 -24.37 1.06 12.03
N ARG A 21 -25.31 1.61 12.81
CA ARG A 21 -25.29 1.53 14.27
C ARG A 21 -25.24 0.07 14.74
N ALA A 22 -26.13 -0.77 14.21
CA ALA A 22 -26.17 -2.19 14.55
C ALA A 22 -24.85 -2.92 14.27
N LYS A 23 -24.17 -2.59 13.15
CA LYS A 23 -22.84 -3.14 12.83
C LYS A 23 -21.78 -2.73 13.84
N ILE A 24 -21.80 -1.48 14.32
CA ILE A 24 -20.85 -0.98 15.32
C ILE A 24 -21.13 -1.65 16.68
N GLU A 25 -22.40 -1.75 17.09
CA GLU A 25 -22.79 -2.43 18.33
C GLU A 25 -22.35 -3.90 18.34
N ALA A 26 -22.56 -4.62 17.24
CA ALA A 26 -22.12 -6.01 17.10
C ALA A 26 -20.59 -6.15 17.19
N ALA A 27 -19.84 -5.25 16.54
CA ALA A 27 -18.38 -5.26 16.60
C ALA A 27 -17.85 -4.93 18.00
N ALA A 28 -18.48 -3.98 18.70
CA ALA A 28 -18.15 -3.62 20.07
C ALA A 28 -18.42 -4.80 21.04
N ALA A 29 -19.57 -5.45 20.90
CA ALA A 29 -19.93 -6.63 21.69
C ALA A 29 -18.94 -7.79 21.47
N ALA A 30 -18.55 -8.06 20.22
CA ALA A 30 -17.57 -9.09 19.89
C ALA A 30 -16.19 -8.84 20.53
N LYS A 31 -15.81 -7.57 20.74
CA LYS A 31 -14.55 -7.16 21.39
C LYS A 31 -14.67 -6.96 22.90
N GLY A 32 -15.88 -7.02 23.47
CA GLY A 32 -16.11 -6.73 24.89
C GLY A 32 -15.88 -5.25 25.27
N VAL A 33 -16.07 -4.32 24.34
CA VAL A 33 -15.88 -2.87 24.56
C VAL A 33 -17.20 -2.11 24.37
N SER A 34 -17.25 -0.84 24.80
CA SER A 34 -18.44 -0.01 24.57
C SER A 34 -18.57 0.37 23.09
N MET A 35 -19.80 0.61 22.62
CA MET A 35 -20.05 1.10 21.25
C MET A 35 -19.27 2.39 20.95
N ASN A 36 -19.15 3.30 21.94
CA ASN A 36 -18.40 4.54 21.78
C ASN A 36 -16.89 4.28 21.63
N ALA A 37 -16.32 3.36 22.42
CA ALA A 37 -14.92 3.00 22.30
C ALA A 37 -14.60 2.38 20.93
N GLU A 38 -15.45 1.49 20.42
CA GLU A 38 -15.31 0.94 19.07
C GLU A 38 -15.43 2.00 17.98
N ALA A 39 -16.34 2.96 18.13
CA ALA A 39 -16.49 4.05 17.18
C ALA A 39 -15.25 4.97 17.15
N VAL A 40 -14.70 5.31 18.32
CA VAL A 40 -13.47 6.10 18.43
C VAL A 40 -12.28 5.34 17.83
N ASP A 41 -12.10 4.06 18.17
CA ASP A 41 -11.04 3.20 17.62
C ASP A 41 -11.07 3.14 16.08
N ARG A 42 -12.27 3.03 15.48
CA ARG A 42 -12.41 3.04 14.02
C ARG A 42 -12.10 4.40 13.39
N LEU A 43 -12.50 5.49 14.04
CA LEU A 43 -12.19 6.84 13.58
C LEU A 43 -10.68 7.09 13.66
N ASP A 44 -10.05 6.70 14.76
CA ASP A 44 -8.60 6.85 14.95
C ASP A 44 -7.83 6.08 13.87
N ARG A 45 -8.17 4.80 13.67
CA ARG A 45 -7.58 4.01 12.58
C ARG A 45 -7.81 4.60 11.19
N SER A 46 -8.92 5.33 10.97
CA SER A 46 -9.14 5.97 9.68
C SER A 46 -8.18 7.14 9.44
N PHE A 47 -7.76 7.84 10.50
CA PHE A 47 -6.71 8.86 10.42
C PHE A 47 -5.32 8.25 10.32
N ASP A 48 -5.05 7.16 11.04
CA ASP A 48 -3.78 6.42 10.88
C ASP A 48 -3.64 5.86 9.47
N ASP A 49 -4.72 5.31 8.90
CA ASP A 49 -4.77 4.82 7.52
C ASP A 49 -4.52 5.97 6.52
N ASP A 50 -5.13 7.14 6.73
CA ASP A 50 -4.87 8.32 5.90
C ASP A 50 -3.44 8.86 6.08
N THR A 51 -2.82 8.67 7.26
CA THR A 51 -1.43 9.08 7.52
C THR A 51 -0.43 8.13 6.88
N LEU A 52 -0.66 6.82 6.99
CA LEU A 52 0.21 5.78 6.43
C LEU A 52 0.20 5.78 4.89
N PHE A 53 -0.96 6.06 4.29
CA PHE A 53 -1.12 5.98 2.84
C PHE A 53 -1.30 7.34 2.17
N GLY A 54 -1.37 8.45 2.91
CA GLY A 54 -1.64 9.80 2.37
C GLY A 54 -3.04 10.01 1.79
N SER A 55 -3.77 8.92 1.49
CA SER A 55 -5.19 8.92 1.16
C SER A 55 -5.80 7.51 1.20
N SER A 56 -7.10 7.43 1.50
CA SER A 56 -7.90 6.21 1.31
C SER A 56 -7.84 5.61 -0.11
N VAL A 57 -7.59 6.44 -1.12
CA VAL A 57 -7.40 5.98 -2.51
C VAL A 57 -6.11 5.16 -2.58
N VAL A 58 -4.98 5.72 -2.18
CA VAL A 58 -3.69 5.02 -2.14
C VAL A 58 -3.75 3.72 -1.33
N ARG A 59 -4.43 3.72 -0.19
CA ARG A 59 -4.61 2.51 0.62
C ARG A 59 -5.31 1.39 -0.16
N ASN A 60 -6.40 1.71 -0.86
CA ASN A 60 -7.10 0.73 -1.70
C ASN A 60 -6.20 0.21 -2.83
N TRP A 61 -5.29 1.05 -3.33
CA TRP A 61 -4.31 0.68 -4.35
C TRP A 61 -3.27 -0.28 -3.79
N ALA A 62 -2.69 0.02 -2.62
CA ALA A 62 -1.75 -0.85 -1.94
C ALA A 62 -2.35 -2.24 -1.64
N ILE A 63 -3.61 -2.27 -1.18
CA ILE A 63 -4.33 -3.53 -0.94
C ILE A 63 -4.52 -4.31 -2.24
N ARG A 64 -4.97 -3.66 -3.33
CA ARG A 64 -5.12 -4.31 -4.65
C ARG A 64 -3.80 -4.84 -5.18
N LEU A 65 -2.72 -4.08 -5.03
CA LEU A 65 -1.38 -4.53 -5.39
C LEU A 65 -0.99 -5.77 -4.61
N ALA A 66 -1.09 -5.74 -3.28
CA ALA A 66 -0.77 -6.88 -2.42
C ALA A 66 -1.56 -8.14 -2.82
N HIS A 67 -2.85 -8.00 -3.11
CA HIS A 67 -3.67 -9.10 -3.63
C HIS A 67 -3.21 -9.58 -5.01
N THR A 68 -2.88 -8.67 -5.93
CA THR A 68 -2.44 -9.03 -7.28
C THR A 68 -1.09 -9.73 -7.25
N PHE A 69 -0.17 -9.29 -6.40
CA PHE A 69 1.11 -9.95 -6.14
C PHE A 69 0.90 -11.34 -5.53
N HIS A 70 -0.01 -11.48 -4.56
CA HIS A 70 -0.36 -12.77 -3.97
C HIS A 70 -0.98 -13.74 -4.99
N ASP A 71 -1.92 -13.26 -5.81
CA ASP A 71 -2.60 -14.05 -6.85
C ASP A 71 -1.65 -14.45 -7.98
N ALA A 72 -0.71 -13.57 -8.36
CA ALA A 72 0.31 -13.90 -9.35
C ALA A 72 1.30 -14.95 -8.81
N GLY A 73 1.75 -14.81 -7.56
CA GLY A 73 2.63 -15.77 -6.91
C GLY A 73 2.00 -17.14 -6.67
N SER A 74 0.71 -17.17 -6.30
CA SER A 74 -0.03 -18.43 -6.10
C SER A 74 -0.38 -19.17 -7.40
N ARG A 75 -0.35 -18.48 -8.55
CA ARG A 75 -0.57 -19.10 -9.87
C ARG A 75 0.65 -19.79 -10.45
N ASP A 76 1.86 -19.40 -10.04
CA ASP A 76 3.09 -20.03 -10.55
C ASP A 76 3.51 -21.28 -9.78
N GLU A 77 3.07 -21.51 -8.54
CA GLU A 77 3.52 -22.72 -7.80
C GLU A 77 2.51 -23.36 -6.83
N GLN A 78 2.37 -24.68 -7.00
CA GLN A 78 2.13 -25.69 -5.95
C GLN A 78 3.25 -25.70 -4.87
N MET A 79 3.76 -24.54 -4.45
CA MET A 79 4.81 -24.45 -3.42
C MET A 79 4.20 -24.18 -2.05
N ASP A 80 4.63 -25.01 -1.11
CA ASP A 80 4.21 -25.11 0.29
C ASP A 80 4.52 -23.87 1.15
N GLN A 81 4.99 -22.76 0.55
CA GLN A 81 5.32 -21.51 1.27
C GLN A 81 4.97 -20.27 0.44
N SER A 82 4.05 -19.44 0.92
CA SER A 82 3.43 -18.28 0.24
C SER A 82 4.36 -17.16 -0.22
N SER A 83 5.68 -17.26 0.03
CA SER A 83 6.69 -16.23 -0.30
C SER A 83 7.92 -16.77 -1.04
N SER A 84 8.02 -18.08 -1.32
CA SER A 84 9.16 -18.65 -2.05
C SER A 84 9.31 -18.06 -3.45
N TRP A 85 8.19 -17.84 -4.14
CA TRP A 85 8.13 -17.26 -5.49
C TRP A 85 8.75 -15.85 -5.55
N MET A 86 8.81 -15.10 -4.44
CA MET A 86 9.46 -13.78 -4.42
C MET A 86 10.98 -13.86 -4.60
N ARG A 87 11.57 -15.05 -4.38
CA ARG A 87 13.00 -15.33 -4.61
C ARG A 87 13.26 -15.82 -6.03
N ASP A 88 12.22 -16.23 -6.77
CA ASP A 88 12.32 -16.50 -8.20
C ASP A 88 12.20 -15.17 -8.97
N PRO A 89 13.28 -14.71 -9.63
CA PRO A 89 13.26 -13.48 -10.39
C PRO A 89 12.20 -13.44 -11.50
N ASP A 90 11.82 -14.61 -12.04
CA ASP A 90 10.86 -14.71 -13.15
C ASP A 90 9.42 -14.56 -12.66
N ALA A 91 9.07 -15.28 -11.59
CA ALA A 91 7.79 -15.10 -10.91
C ALA A 91 7.63 -13.67 -10.39
N LEU A 92 8.67 -13.10 -9.78
CA LEU A 92 8.66 -11.71 -9.30
C LEU A 92 8.43 -10.72 -10.44
N ALA A 93 9.18 -10.83 -11.54
CA ALA A 93 9.04 -9.94 -12.69
C ALA A 93 7.62 -9.99 -13.30
N LYS A 94 7.04 -11.19 -13.41
CA LYS A 94 5.68 -11.39 -13.93
C LYS A 94 4.63 -10.79 -13.00
N ALA A 95 4.76 -10.98 -11.69
CA ALA A 95 3.88 -10.38 -10.70
C ALA A 95 3.95 -8.84 -10.73
N THR A 96 5.16 -8.27 -10.79
CA THR A 96 5.38 -6.83 -10.91
C THR A 96 4.76 -6.26 -12.19
N TYR A 97 4.90 -6.95 -13.33
CA TYR A 97 4.29 -6.52 -14.58
C TYR A 97 2.75 -6.50 -14.49
N VAL A 98 2.13 -7.56 -13.97
CA VAL A 98 0.66 -7.63 -13.83
C VAL A 98 0.14 -6.56 -12.86
N ALA A 99 0.88 -6.32 -11.77
CA ALA A 99 0.61 -5.23 -10.84
C ALA A 99 0.65 -3.86 -11.53
N MET A 100 1.72 -3.56 -12.29
CA MET A 100 1.84 -2.32 -13.08
C MET A 100 0.71 -2.14 -14.09
N GLN A 101 0.36 -3.19 -14.83
CA GLN A 101 -0.71 -3.12 -15.83
C GLN A 101 -2.08 -2.85 -15.18
N SER A 102 -2.34 -3.46 -14.02
CA SER A 102 -3.58 -3.25 -13.26
C SER A 102 -3.67 -1.80 -12.75
N LEU A 103 -2.56 -1.25 -12.27
CA LEU A 103 -2.47 0.15 -11.83
C LEU A 103 -2.72 1.14 -12.97
N ILE A 104 -2.06 0.95 -14.11
CA ILE A 104 -2.26 1.82 -15.28
C ILE A 104 -3.73 1.78 -15.72
N THR A 105 -4.35 0.59 -15.70
CA THR A 105 -5.76 0.42 -16.05
C THR A 105 -6.69 1.13 -15.07
N ASP A 106 -6.41 1.06 -13.76
CA ASP A 106 -7.21 1.73 -12.74
C ASP A 106 -7.02 3.26 -12.76
N LEU A 107 -5.83 3.76 -13.11
CA LEU A 107 -5.53 5.20 -13.25
C LEU A 107 -6.36 5.78 -14.40
N ALA A 108 -6.42 5.05 -15.52
CA ALA A 108 -7.23 5.43 -16.66
C ALA A 108 -8.75 5.46 -16.33
N ARG A 109 -9.19 4.76 -15.29
CA ARG A 109 -10.60 4.64 -14.89
C ARG A 109 -11.00 5.53 -13.72
N ASN A 110 -10.04 6.00 -12.91
CA ASN A 110 -10.32 6.78 -11.70
C ASN A 110 -9.58 8.14 -11.73
N PRO A 111 -10.23 9.23 -12.18
CA PRO A 111 -9.60 10.56 -12.30
C PRO A 111 -9.30 11.24 -10.96
N GLY A 112 -9.64 10.61 -9.82
CA GLY A 112 -9.36 11.15 -8.48
C GLY A 112 -7.92 10.92 -7.99
N VAL A 113 -7.10 10.17 -8.73
CA VAL A 113 -5.68 9.97 -8.40
C VAL A 113 -4.88 11.10 -9.03
N SER A 114 -4.06 11.79 -8.23
CA SER A 114 -3.16 12.81 -8.79
C SER A 114 -2.11 12.15 -9.68
N PHE A 115 -1.69 12.84 -10.74
CA PHE A 115 -0.66 12.35 -11.66
C PHE A 115 0.68 12.11 -10.93
N GLU A 116 1.01 12.95 -9.95
CA GLU A 116 2.24 12.84 -9.15
C GLU A 116 2.26 11.57 -8.30
N THR A 117 1.13 11.25 -7.65
CA THR A 117 0.95 10.00 -6.90
C THR A 117 1.07 8.77 -7.83
N ALA A 118 0.48 8.85 -9.02
CA ALA A 118 0.54 7.80 -10.02
C ALA A 118 1.99 7.54 -10.50
N GLU A 119 2.73 8.62 -10.77
CA GLU A 119 4.11 8.58 -11.25
C GLU A 119 5.05 7.94 -10.22
N MET A 120 4.91 8.31 -8.94
CA MET A 120 5.67 7.71 -7.85
C MET A 120 5.55 6.17 -7.83
N TYR A 121 4.32 5.63 -7.87
CA TYR A 121 4.10 4.18 -7.84
C TYR A 121 4.59 3.46 -9.09
N VAL A 122 4.41 4.05 -10.27
CA VAL A 122 4.93 3.48 -11.52
C VAL A 122 6.46 3.42 -11.47
N ASN A 123 7.11 4.43 -10.92
CA ASN A 123 8.57 4.48 -10.78
C ASN A 123 9.09 3.44 -9.78
N GLU A 124 8.43 3.25 -8.63
CA GLU A 124 8.80 2.20 -7.66
C GLU A 124 8.68 0.80 -8.28
N LEU A 125 7.56 0.50 -8.93
CA LEU A 125 7.36 -0.82 -9.54
C LEU A 125 8.32 -1.06 -10.71
N ARG A 126 8.62 -0.02 -11.49
CA ARG A 126 9.64 -0.07 -12.52
C ARG A 126 11.01 -0.40 -11.92
N ALA A 127 11.39 0.23 -10.80
CA ALA A 127 12.64 -0.07 -10.11
C ALA A 127 12.69 -1.54 -9.65
N HIS A 128 11.59 -2.05 -9.06
CA HIS A 128 11.49 -3.46 -8.68
C HIS A 128 11.59 -4.42 -9.86
N LEU A 129 10.94 -4.12 -10.99
CA LEU A 129 11.02 -4.93 -12.20
C LEU A 129 12.45 -4.98 -12.76
N ILE A 130 13.11 -3.82 -12.81
CA ILE A 130 14.50 -3.72 -13.28
C ILE A 130 15.42 -4.54 -12.35
N ASN A 131 15.26 -4.41 -11.03
CA ASN A 131 16.06 -5.17 -10.06
C ASN A 131 15.83 -6.67 -10.18
N ALA A 132 14.59 -7.11 -10.40
CA ALA A 132 14.26 -8.52 -10.66
C ALA A 132 14.97 -9.01 -11.92
N TRP A 133 14.92 -8.26 -13.03
CA TRP A 133 15.58 -8.64 -14.28
C TRP A 133 17.10 -8.65 -14.18
N VAL A 134 17.71 -7.73 -13.43
CA VAL A 134 19.15 -7.73 -13.19
C VAL A 134 19.54 -8.94 -12.35
N SER A 135 18.77 -9.25 -11.30
CA SER A 135 19.01 -10.44 -10.45
C SER A 135 18.84 -11.75 -11.23
N ALA A 136 17.95 -11.78 -12.22
CA ALA A 136 17.77 -12.89 -13.16
C ALA A 136 18.89 -13.03 -14.20
N GLY A 137 19.84 -12.07 -14.27
CA GLY A 137 20.84 -11.99 -15.33
C GLY A 137 20.27 -11.60 -16.71
N ARG A 138 19.02 -11.14 -16.76
CA ARG A 138 18.31 -10.74 -17.99
C ARG A 138 18.55 -9.29 -18.39
N ALA A 139 18.92 -8.45 -17.42
CA ALA A 139 19.31 -7.06 -17.64
C ALA A 139 20.66 -6.78 -17.00
N ARG A 140 21.38 -5.79 -17.52
CA ARG A 140 22.61 -5.26 -16.94
C ARG A 140 22.59 -3.76 -17.09
N PHE A 141 22.99 -3.03 -16.06
CA PHE A 141 23.24 -1.61 -16.19
C PHE A 141 24.58 -1.43 -16.92
N VAL A 142 24.57 -0.62 -17.96
CA VAL A 142 25.77 -0.26 -18.69
C VAL A 142 25.83 1.25 -18.86
N ASP A 143 27.03 1.82 -18.84
CA ASP A 143 27.23 3.23 -19.16
C ASP A 143 26.99 3.48 -20.66
N LYS A 144 27.08 4.75 -21.07
CA LYS A 144 26.97 5.16 -22.47
C LYS A 144 28.01 4.50 -23.39
N ASP A 145 29.09 3.97 -22.83
CA ASP A 145 30.19 3.30 -23.53
C ASP A 145 30.06 1.76 -23.45
N GLY A 146 28.96 1.25 -22.91
CA GLY A 146 28.66 -0.18 -22.79
C GLY A 146 29.37 -0.90 -21.64
N LYS A 147 30.06 -0.17 -20.74
CA LYS A 147 30.73 -0.78 -19.58
C LYS A 147 29.73 -1.06 -18.46
N PRO A 148 29.85 -2.20 -17.75
CA PRO A 148 28.96 -2.51 -16.63
C PRO A 148 28.99 -1.38 -15.58
N MET A 149 27.81 -0.86 -15.25
CA MET A 149 27.62 0.03 -14.10
C MET A 149 27.02 -0.78 -12.95
N LEU A 150 27.49 -0.54 -11.74
CA LEU A 150 26.71 -0.91 -10.56
C LEU A 150 25.54 0.08 -10.47
N PRO A 151 24.32 -0.37 -10.16
CA PRO A 151 23.23 0.57 -9.92
C PRO A 151 23.63 1.45 -8.74
N ASP A 152 23.76 2.77 -8.98
CA ASP A 152 23.82 3.77 -7.91
C ASP A 152 22.45 3.80 -7.24
N ILE A 153 22.22 2.84 -6.34
CA ILE A 153 21.11 2.89 -5.40
C ILE A 153 21.60 3.78 -4.26
N ASP A 154 21.54 5.10 -4.45
CA ASP A 154 21.62 6.06 -3.35
C ASP A 154 20.33 5.93 -2.55
N TRP A 155 20.25 4.90 -1.70
CA TRP A 155 19.22 4.78 -0.69
C TRP A 155 19.53 5.83 0.38
N LYS A 156 19.13 7.08 0.11
CA LYS A 156 18.91 8.05 1.17
C LYS A 156 17.71 7.59 1.97
N GLY A 157 17.94 6.61 2.85
CA GLY A 157 17.05 6.41 3.98
C GLY A 157 16.90 7.75 4.67
N ASP A 158 15.67 8.22 4.80
CA ASP A 158 15.34 9.37 5.63
C ASP A 158 15.87 9.11 7.04
N ASP A 159 17.02 9.70 7.37
CA ASP A 159 17.58 9.80 8.72
C ASP A 159 16.78 10.80 9.59
N ASN A 160 15.49 11.01 9.31
CA ASN A 160 14.57 11.86 10.08
C ASN A 160 13.58 11.04 10.92
N ALA A 161 14.08 9.98 11.55
CA ALA A 161 13.41 9.34 12.69
C ALA A 161 14.32 9.43 13.93
N ARG A 162 14.44 10.63 14.50
CA ARG A 162 14.81 10.86 15.90
C ARG A 162 14.00 12.03 16.46
#